data_AF-A0A4Q9PV80-F1
#
_entry.id   AF-A0A4Q9PV80-F1
#
_cell.length_a   1.000
_cell.length_b   1.000
_cell.length_c   1.000
_cell.angle_alpha   90.00
_cell.angle_beta   90.00
_cell.angle_gamma   90.00
#
_symmetry.space_group_name_H-M   'P 1'
#
loop_
_entity.id
_entity.type
_entity.pdbx_description
1 polymer ?
#
loop_
_entity_poly.entity_id
_entity_poly.type
_entity_poly.pdbx_seq_one_letter_code
_entity_poly.pdbx_strand_id
1 'polypeptide(L)'
;MVRIPRPHLLQKVASGSAVAAALGKDARVGAGRDKDVFKVPSVPIRRTASEADVFGSPSVSAGSGSKGKEREKEKVESVERENRNMVKRAITKALAREGVGKGHAEFKELFQMVYHGACFALRRRLGIGALDAQTIEHFVDAHIRMYVNDVPS
;
A
#
# COMPACT_ATOMS: atom_id res chain seq x y z
N MET A 1 22.10 -34.18 -49.05
CA MET A 1 21.30 -35.38 -48.73
C MET A 1 21.26 -35.56 -47.22
N VAL A 2 20.20 -35.08 -46.56
CA VAL A 2 20.07 -35.09 -45.09
C VAL A 2 19.29 -36.34 -44.67
N ARG A 3 19.91 -37.19 -43.85
CA ARG A 3 19.35 -38.46 -43.35
C ARG A 3 18.25 -38.18 -42.32
N ILE A 4 17.02 -38.59 -42.63
CA ILE A 4 15.87 -38.60 -41.71
C ILE A 4 15.87 -39.94 -40.97
N PRO A 5 15.90 -39.97 -39.61
CA PRO A 5 15.77 -41.23 -38.87
C PRO A 5 14.33 -41.75 -38.89
N ARG A 6 14.15 -43.05 -39.17
CA ARG A 6 12.86 -43.75 -39.13
C ARG A 6 12.40 -43.98 -37.68
N PRO A 7 11.09 -43.90 -37.38
CA PRO A 7 10.55 -44.13 -36.05
C PRO A 7 10.52 -45.62 -35.75
N HIS A 8 11.12 -46.03 -34.64
CA HIS A 8 11.03 -47.40 -34.15
C HIS A 8 10.00 -47.51 -33.02
N LEU A 9 9.15 -48.52 -33.20
CA LEU A 9 8.48 -49.33 -32.18
C LEU A 9 7.50 -48.65 -31.22
N LEU A 10 6.23 -48.81 -31.59
CA LEU A 10 5.06 -48.87 -30.72
C LEU A 10 5.34 -49.78 -29.50
N GLN A 11 5.52 -49.17 -28.33
CA GLN A 11 5.32 -49.84 -27.05
C GLN A 11 4.03 -49.31 -26.44
N LYS A 12 3.00 -50.16 -26.46
CA LYS A 12 1.69 -49.94 -25.86
C LYS A 12 1.82 -49.96 -24.33
N VAL A 13 1.67 -48.81 -23.68
CA VAL A 13 1.32 -48.75 -22.25
C VAL A 13 0.26 -47.66 -22.01
N ALA A 14 -0.85 -48.13 -21.49
CA ALA A 14 -2.01 -47.49 -20.88
C ALA A 14 -2.10 -45.95 -20.84
N SER A 15 -3.24 -45.48 -21.35
CA SER A 15 -3.99 -44.28 -20.95
C SER A 15 -3.70 -43.80 -19.52
N GLY A 16 -3.15 -42.60 -19.39
CA GLY A 16 -3.13 -41.89 -18.11
C GLY A 16 -2.19 -40.68 -18.05
N SER A 17 -2.75 -39.48 -18.26
CA SER A 17 -2.30 -38.23 -17.63
C SER A 17 -0.83 -37.80 -17.82
N ALA A 18 -0.47 -37.33 -19.01
CA ALA A 18 0.84 -36.70 -19.27
C ALA A 18 0.95 -35.24 -18.77
N VAL A 19 0.03 -34.76 -17.92
CA VAL A 19 0.01 -33.36 -17.47
C VAL A 19 0.67 -33.15 -16.09
N ALA A 20 0.95 -34.22 -15.35
CA ALA A 20 1.49 -34.13 -14.00
C ALA A 20 3.02 -33.96 -13.92
N ALA A 21 3.74 -34.25 -15.01
CA ALA A 21 5.22 -34.26 -15.00
C ALA A 21 5.86 -32.86 -15.18
N ALA A 22 5.10 -31.83 -15.54
CA ALA A 22 5.61 -30.48 -15.82
C ALA A 22 5.54 -29.51 -14.62
N LEU A 23 4.99 -29.95 -13.49
CA LEU A 23 4.84 -29.13 -12.30
C LEU A 23 5.86 -29.63 -11.28
N GLY A 24 6.81 -28.77 -10.89
CA GLY A 24 7.93 -29.11 -10.01
C GLY A 24 7.50 -29.82 -8.71
N LYS A 25 8.48 -30.32 -7.95
CA LYS A 25 8.32 -31.25 -6.80
C LYS A 25 7.26 -30.89 -5.74
N ASP A 26 6.73 -29.67 -5.74
CA ASP A 26 5.69 -29.18 -4.82
C ASP A 26 4.26 -29.18 -5.42
N ALA A 27 4.09 -29.67 -6.64
CA ALA A 27 2.78 -29.73 -7.28
C ALA A 27 1.97 -30.95 -6.86
N ARG A 28 1.05 -30.74 -5.92
CA ARG A 28 0.05 -31.75 -5.55
C ARG A 28 -1.10 -31.73 -6.55
N VAL A 29 -0.99 -32.51 -7.62
CA VAL A 29 -2.13 -32.87 -8.47
C VAL A 29 -3.00 -33.84 -7.66
N GLY A 30 -4.17 -33.34 -7.22
CA GLY A 30 -5.10 -34.11 -6.40
C GLY A 30 -5.58 -35.37 -7.12
N ALA A 31 -5.09 -36.53 -6.68
CA ALA A 31 -5.70 -37.81 -7.01
C ALA A 31 -6.98 -37.96 -6.19
N GLY A 32 -8.10 -38.28 -6.84
CA GLY A 32 -9.30 -38.75 -6.16
C GLY A 32 -10.50 -37.82 -6.30
N ARG A 33 -11.58 -38.42 -6.79
CA ARG A 33 -12.87 -37.81 -7.07
C ARG A 33 -13.59 -37.56 -5.74
N ASP A 34 -13.63 -36.32 -5.30
CA ASP A 34 -14.62 -35.87 -4.34
C ASP A 34 -15.30 -34.65 -4.95
N LYS A 35 -16.59 -34.78 -5.23
CA LYS A 35 -17.32 -33.89 -6.14
C LYS A 35 -17.99 -32.71 -5.45
N ASP A 36 -18.00 -32.65 -4.12
CA ASP A 36 -18.70 -31.56 -3.42
C ASP A 36 -17.89 -31.00 -2.25
N VAL A 37 -16.58 -30.76 -2.47
CA VAL A 37 -15.73 -30.03 -1.51
C VAL A 37 -14.93 -28.97 -2.27
N PHE A 38 -15.24 -27.69 -1.99
CA PHE A 38 -14.43 -26.57 -2.45
C PHE A 38 -12.98 -26.75 -1.96
N LYS A 39 -12.04 -26.91 -2.89
CA LYS A 39 -10.61 -26.97 -2.58
C LYS A 39 -10.10 -25.56 -2.31
N VAL A 40 -10.25 -25.13 -1.07
CA VAL A 40 -9.66 -23.89 -0.58
C VAL A 40 -8.14 -24.08 -0.51
N PRO A 41 -7.34 -23.21 -1.19
CA PRO A 41 -5.89 -23.23 -1.03
C PRO A 41 -5.50 -23.05 0.43
N SER A 42 -4.50 -23.81 0.89
CA SER A 42 -4.01 -23.71 2.26
C SER A 42 -3.51 -22.30 2.57
N VAL A 43 -4.27 -21.58 3.40
CA VAL A 43 -3.92 -20.25 3.90
C VAL A 43 -2.72 -20.40 4.87
N PRO A 44 -1.75 -19.48 4.89
CA PRO A 44 -0.59 -19.57 5.77
C PRO A 44 -0.99 -19.77 7.24
N ILE A 45 -0.61 -20.91 7.81
CA ILE A 45 -0.88 -21.25 9.21
C ILE A 45 0.05 -20.42 10.08
N ARG A 46 -0.48 -19.42 10.79
CA ARG A 46 0.25 -18.81 11.92
C ARG A 46 0.26 -19.85 13.05
N ARG A 47 1.44 -20.35 13.41
CA ARG A 47 1.60 -21.15 14.64
C ARG A 47 1.41 -20.21 15.84
N THR A 48 0.22 -20.21 16.42
CA THR A 48 -0.03 -19.63 17.74
C THR A 48 -0.42 -20.77 18.67
N ALA A 49 0.49 -21.15 19.56
CA ALA A 49 0.11 -21.91 20.75
C ALA A 49 -0.62 -20.96 21.70
N SER A 50 -1.59 -21.56 22.42
CA SER A 50 -2.46 -21.02 23.48
C SER A 50 -3.49 -19.95 23.09
N GLU A 51 -4.75 -20.35 23.26
CA GLU A 51 -5.91 -19.47 23.39
C GLU A 51 -5.77 -18.61 24.65
N ALA A 52 -5.68 -17.29 24.47
CA ALA A 52 -6.35 -16.28 25.28
C ALA A 52 -5.99 -14.88 24.74
N ASP A 53 -7.03 -14.05 24.70
CA ASP A 53 -7.02 -12.59 24.66
C ASP A 53 -7.12 -11.88 23.28
N VAL A 54 -8.36 -11.48 22.96
CA VAL A 54 -8.80 -10.75 21.77
C VAL A 54 -8.76 -9.23 21.98
N PHE A 55 -8.44 -8.74 23.19
CA PHE A 55 -8.28 -7.31 23.43
C PHE A 55 -6.84 -7.00 23.85
N GLY A 56 -6.10 -6.38 22.93
CA GLY A 56 -4.67 -6.13 23.07
C GLY A 56 -4.26 -5.33 24.30
N SER A 57 -3.05 -5.65 24.76
CA SER A 57 -2.22 -4.77 25.59
C SER A 57 -0.77 -4.81 25.08
N PRO A 58 -0.06 -3.67 24.99
CA PRO A 58 1.21 -3.57 24.27
C PRO A 58 2.35 -4.10 25.13
N SER A 59 2.81 -5.32 24.84
CA SER A 59 4.05 -5.84 25.42
C SER A 59 5.25 -5.31 24.64
N VAL A 60 5.96 -4.38 25.28
CA VAL A 60 7.33 -3.95 24.96
C VAL A 60 8.25 -5.17 24.92
N SER A 61 8.57 -5.66 23.72
CA SER A 61 9.62 -6.66 23.53
C SER A 61 10.85 -5.99 22.93
N ALA A 62 11.82 -5.79 23.80
CA ALA A 62 13.21 -5.51 23.46
C ALA A 62 13.74 -6.63 22.55
N GLY A 63 13.93 -6.31 21.27
CA GLY A 63 14.59 -7.15 20.28
C GLY A 63 15.84 -6.45 19.77
N SER A 64 16.98 -6.83 20.32
CA SER A 64 18.32 -6.45 19.88
C SER A 64 18.52 -6.78 18.40
N GLY A 65 18.86 -5.76 17.58
CA GLY A 65 19.33 -5.94 16.21
C GLY A 65 18.75 -4.99 15.16
N SER A 66 18.79 -3.67 15.35
CA SER A 66 18.49 -2.68 14.29
C SER A 66 19.03 -1.27 14.58
N LYS A 67 20.28 -1.13 15.06
CA LYS A 67 20.87 0.18 15.42
C LYS A 67 21.05 1.15 14.25
N GLY A 68 20.90 0.70 13.00
CA GLY A 68 20.91 1.55 11.80
C GLY A 68 19.54 2.01 11.31
N LYS A 69 18.46 1.25 11.61
CA LYS A 69 17.13 1.47 11.02
C LYS A 69 16.25 2.44 11.83
N GLU A 70 16.50 2.54 13.15
CA GLU A 70 15.82 3.52 14.01
C GLU A 70 16.18 4.97 13.67
N ARG A 71 17.46 5.26 13.40
CA ARG A 71 17.91 6.63 13.06
C ARG A 71 17.34 7.14 11.74
N GLU A 72 17.17 6.24 10.77
CA GLU A 72 16.59 6.60 9.48
C GLU A 72 15.08 6.84 9.60
N LYS A 73 14.38 6.01 10.40
CA LYS A 73 12.95 6.18 10.67
C LYS A 73 12.67 7.47 11.46
N GLU A 74 13.46 7.79 12.47
CA GLU A 74 13.36 9.04 13.25
C GLU A 74 13.59 10.27 12.37
N LYS A 75 14.58 10.22 11.47
CA LYS A 75 14.85 11.30 10.51
C LYS A 75 13.71 11.48 9.51
N VAL A 76 13.10 10.38 9.04
CA VAL A 76 11.93 10.41 8.15
C VAL A 76 10.72 11.01 8.87
N GLU A 77 10.47 10.63 10.13
CA GLU A 77 9.37 11.18 10.93
C GLU A 77 9.54 12.68 11.20
N SER A 78 10.77 13.15 11.43
CA SER A 78 11.06 14.58 11.60
C SER A 78 10.81 15.39 10.33
N VAL A 79 11.31 14.93 9.19
CA VAL A 79 11.11 15.59 7.89
C VAL A 79 9.63 15.61 7.52
N GLU A 80 8.91 14.52 7.77
CA GLU A 80 7.48 14.46 7.53
C GLU A 80 6.71 15.47 8.39
N ARG A 81 7.09 15.65 9.65
CA ARG A 81 6.47 16.62 10.55
C ARG A 81 6.68 18.06 10.07
N GLU A 82 7.89 18.39 9.62
CA GLU A 82 8.23 19.69 9.07
C GLU A 82 7.42 19.99 7.80
N ASN A 83 7.38 19.03 6.87
CA ASN A 83 6.60 19.12 5.65
C ASN A 83 5.10 19.33 5.94
N ARG A 84 4.52 18.57 6.88
CA ARG A 84 3.12 18.76 7.30
C ARG A 84 2.87 20.15 7.89
N ASN A 85 3.83 20.71 8.62
CA ASN A 85 3.73 22.07 9.15
C ASN A 85 3.77 23.13 8.05
N MET A 86 4.61 22.93 7.03
CA MET A 86 4.64 23.80 5.85
C MET A 86 3.30 23.79 5.11
N VAL A 87 2.70 22.60 4.92
CA VAL A 87 1.36 22.48 4.32
C VAL A 87 0.32 23.26 5.13
N LYS A 88 0.28 23.13 6.46
CA LYS A 88 -0.66 23.89 7.30
C LYS A 88 -0.51 25.41 7.14
N ARG A 89 0.73 25.91 7.06
CA ARG A 89 1.03 27.33 6.85
C ARG A 89 0.55 27.80 5.48
N ALA A 90 0.84 27.02 4.43
CA ALA A 90 0.41 27.31 3.07
C ALA A 90 -1.13 27.37 2.97
N ILE A 91 -1.85 26.43 3.58
CA ILE A 91 -3.32 26.41 3.60
C ILE A 91 -3.88 27.64 4.31
N THR A 92 -3.33 27.99 5.48
CA THR A 92 -3.80 29.18 6.21
C THR A 92 -3.62 30.45 5.38
N LYS A 93 -2.48 30.58 4.69
CA LYS A 93 -2.19 31.73 3.81
C LYS A 93 -3.13 31.74 2.61
N ALA A 94 -3.39 30.59 1.99
CA ALA A 94 -4.22 30.50 0.80
C ALA A 94 -5.72 30.70 1.11
N LEU A 95 -6.24 30.12 2.19
CA LEU A 95 -7.62 30.39 2.64
C LEU A 95 -7.84 31.86 3.01
N ALA A 96 -6.84 32.50 3.64
CA ALA A 96 -6.92 33.93 3.93
C ALA A 96 -6.97 34.80 2.67
N ARG A 97 -6.34 34.36 1.56
CA ARG A 97 -6.42 35.06 0.26
C ARG A 97 -7.82 34.99 -0.36
N GLU A 98 -8.53 33.89 -0.13
CA GLU A 98 -9.92 33.70 -0.58
C GLU A 98 -10.96 34.28 0.40
N GLY A 99 -10.54 35.06 1.39
CA GLY A 99 -11.45 35.67 2.38
C GLY A 99 -11.93 34.73 3.49
N VAL A 100 -11.52 33.45 3.47
CA VAL A 100 -11.86 32.47 4.51
C VAL A 100 -10.83 32.55 5.64
N GLY A 101 -11.04 33.50 6.54
CA GLY A 101 -10.24 33.66 7.76
C GLY A 101 -10.68 32.72 8.90
N LYS A 102 -9.89 32.66 9.99
CA LYS A 102 -10.19 31.81 11.16
C LYS A 102 -11.55 32.08 11.83
N GLY A 103 -12.13 33.26 11.62
CA GLY A 103 -13.46 33.63 12.12
C GLY A 103 -14.63 33.14 11.26
N HIS A 104 -14.35 32.56 10.08
CA HIS A 104 -15.39 32.03 9.20
C HIS A 104 -15.93 30.70 9.74
N ALA A 105 -17.25 30.49 9.70
CA ALA A 105 -17.89 29.28 10.21
C ALA A 105 -17.34 28.01 9.54
N GLU A 106 -17.05 28.08 8.24
CA GLU A 106 -16.56 26.96 7.44
C GLU A 106 -15.03 26.81 7.45
N PHE A 107 -14.29 27.73 8.08
CA PHE A 107 -12.82 27.72 8.06
C PHE A 107 -12.27 26.37 8.51
N LYS A 108 -12.83 25.82 9.59
CA LYS A 108 -12.36 24.56 10.17
C LYS A 108 -12.56 23.39 9.20
N GLU A 109 -13.71 23.32 8.54
CA GLU A 109 -14.04 22.22 7.63
C GLU A 109 -13.20 22.30 6.35
N LEU A 110 -13.15 23.48 5.72
CA LEU A 110 -12.34 23.73 4.53
C LEU A 110 -10.84 23.48 4.81
N PHE A 111 -10.34 23.95 5.95
CA PHE A 111 -8.95 23.71 6.35
C PHE A 111 -8.65 22.22 6.47
N GLN A 112 -9.50 21.44 7.14
CA GLN A 112 -9.28 20.00 7.31
C GLN A 112 -9.34 19.27 5.96
N MET A 113 -10.31 19.59 5.12
CA MET A 113 -10.50 18.95 3.83
C MET A 113 -9.32 19.23 2.88
N VAL A 114 -8.89 20.48 2.78
CA VAL A 114 -7.69 20.86 2.01
C VAL A 114 -6.43 20.23 2.60
N TYR A 115 -6.29 20.19 3.94
CA TYR A 115 -5.14 19.59 4.61
C TYR A 115 -5.02 18.09 4.32
N HIS A 116 -6.12 17.34 4.46
CA HIS A 116 -6.16 15.92 4.16
C HIS A 116 -5.91 15.66 2.67
N GLY A 117 -6.53 16.45 1.78
CA GLY A 117 -6.32 16.35 0.34
C GLY A 117 -4.87 16.61 -0.07
N ALA A 118 -4.26 17.67 0.43
CA ALA A 118 -2.87 18.03 0.12
C ALA A 118 -1.89 16.98 0.67
N CYS A 119 -2.09 16.53 1.91
CA CYS A 119 -1.28 15.46 2.49
C CYS A 119 -1.41 14.15 1.72
N PHE A 120 -2.62 13.82 1.26
CA PHE A 120 -2.84 12.61 0.47
C PHE A 120 -2.18 12.68 -0.92
N ALA A 121 -2.25 13.84 -1.59
CA ALA A 121 -1.56 14.08 -2.85
C ALA A 121 -0.03 13.95 -2.69
N LEU A 122 0.51 14.49 -1.60
CA LEU A 122 1.94 14.48 -1.30
C LEU A 122 2.42 13.24 -0.53
N ARG A 123 1.56 12.24 -0.28
CA ARG A 123 1.82 11.10 0.63
C ARG A 123 3.13 10.36 0.36
N ARG A 124 3.52 10.24 -0.91
CA ARG A 124 4.77 9.56 -1.28
C ARG A 124 5.99 10.42 -1.03
N ARG A 125 5.86 11.75 -1.12
CA ARG A 125 6.99 12.69 -1.03
C ARG A 125 7.21 13.21 0.39
N LEU A 126 6.14 13.24 1.20
CA LEU A 126 6.13 13.71 2.59
C LEU A 126 7.20 13.10 3.49
N GLY A 127 7.47 11.79 3.35
CA GLY A 127 8.46 11.07 4.14
C GLY A 127 9.82 10.83 3.45
N ILE A 128 10.00 11.29 2.21
CA ILE A 128 11.25 11.04 1.46
C ILE A 128 12.25 12.18 1.66
N GLY A 129 11.79 13.43 1.68
CA GLY A 129 12.67 14.58 1.74
C GLY A 129 11.92 15.89 1.93
N ALA A 130 12.66 16.98 2.08
CA ALA A 130 12.10 18.32 2.17
C ALA A 130 11.29 18.62 0.89
N LEU A 131 10.05 19.06 1.07
CA LEU A 131 9.20 19.45 -0.04
C LEU A 131 9.48 20.90 -0.43
N ASP A 132 9.50 21.14 -1.74
CA ASP A 132 9.57 22.49 -2.26
C ASP A 132 8.26 23.26 -1.99
N ALA A 133 8.39 24.53 -1.62
CA ALA A 133 7.27 25.38 -1.25
C ALA A 133 6.31 25.61 -2.42
N GLN A 134 6.83 25.78 -3.64
CA GLN A 134 6.02 25.99 -4.84
C GLN A 134 5.16 24.76 -5.16
N THR A 135 5.72 23.56 -4.96
CA THR A 135 4.97 22.30 -5.13
C THR A 135 3.82 22.22 -4.11
N ILE A 136 4.07 22.58 -2.85
CA ILE A 136 3.03 22.59 -1.81
C ILE A 136 1.93 23.60 -2.15
N GLU A 137 2.30 24.82 -2.50
CA GLU A 137 1.35 25.87 -2.87
C GLU A 137 0.50 25.44 -4.07
N HIS A 138 1.08 24.78 -5.08
CA HIS A 138 0.33 24.25 -6.21
C HIS A 138 -0.77 23.25 -5.82
N PHE A 139 -0.47 22.27 -4.95
CA PHE A 139 -1.48 21.30 -4.49
C PHE A 139 -2.52 21.92 -3.57
N VAL A 140 -2.12 22.89 -2.75
CA VAL A 140 -3.04 23.63 -1.87
C VAL A 140 -4.00 24.47 -2.70
N ASP A 141 -3.51 25.23 -3.67
CA ASP A 141 -4.33 26.04 -4.57
C ASP A 141 -5.30 25.18 -5.39
N ALA A 142 -4.86 24.02 -5.88
CA ALA A 142 -5.73 23.08 -6.59
C ALA A 142 -6.91 22.60 -5.73
N HIS A 143 -6.66 22.26 -4.46
CA HIS A 143 -7.71 21.85 -3.53
C HIS A 143 -8.62 23.02 -3.14
N ILE A 144 -8.07 24.20 -2.90
CA ILE A 144 -8.89 25.39 -2.58
C ILE A 144 -9.82 25.74 -3.74
N ARG A 145 -9.31 25.73 -4.98
CA ARG A 145 -10.14 25.95 -6.18
C ARG A 145 -11.28 24.94 -6.31
N MET A 146 -11.11 23.72 -5.80
CA MET A 146 -12.14 22.69 -5.87
C MET A 146 -13.24 22.85 -4.82
N TYR A 147 -12.95 23.47 -3.67
CA TYR A 147 -13.88 23.58 -2.55
C TYR A 147 -14.44 24.98 -2.31
N VAL A 148 -13.73 26.02 -2.76
CA VAL A 148 -14.06 27.42 -2.48
C VAL A 148 -14.54 28.16 -3.71
N ASN A 149 -13.99 27.83 -4.88
CA ASN A 149 -14.44 28.44 -6.12
C ASN A 149 -15.56 27.58 -6.73
N ASP A 150 -16.71 28.19 -6.93
CA ASP A 150 -17.75 27.58 -7.76
C ASP A 150 -17.17 27.29 -9.15
N VAL A 151 -17.44 26.10 -9.67
CA VAL A 151 -17.10 25.76 -11.06
C VAL A 151 -17.78 26.80 -11.95
N PRO A 152 -17.05 27.55 -12.80
CA PRO A 152 -17.71 28.47 -13.72
C PRO A 152 -18.65 27.65 -14.61
N SER A 153 -19.93 28.00 -14.54
CA SER A 153 -21.00 27.47 -15.38
C SER A 153 -20.84 27.84 -16.85
#